data_AF-A0A4Q0VTT5-F1
#
_entry.id   AF-A0A4Q0VTT5-F1
#
_cell.length_a   1.000
_cell.length_b   1.000
_cell.length_c   1.000
_cell.angle_alpha   90.00
_cell.angle_beta   90.00
_cell.angle_gamma   90.00
#
_symmetry.space_group_name_H-M   'P 1'
#
loop_
_entity.id
_entity.type
_entity.pdbx_description
1 polymer ?
#
loop_
_entity_poly.entity_id
_entity_poly.type
_entity_poly.pdbx_seq_one_letter_code
_entity_poly.pdbx_strand_id
1 'polypeptide(L)'
;MKYLYGGVLILILGFVVAAAEHHLNVTSEKSTETIEFQAEKNIPLNAAETHGVPTEFLANTNKEYVSPLTSEQIKEPYLEQFEVLQADALEEISSLIKIVYEDYVTKKENDEPISYLYFYRNYYPKLKQLEEQINLSFTDMYKQLEQELIKQGYSAEKALPIKEQFEQTKKDHLKELMALVTNGF
;
A
#
# COMPACT_ATOMS: atom_id res chain seq x y z
N MET A 1 8.57 -4.28 -15.42
CA MET A 1 7.09 -4.37 -15.54
C MET A 1 6.60 -3.04 -16.07
N LYS A 2 5.78 -3.03 -17.14
CA LYS A 2 5.45 -1.83 -17.91
C LYS A 2 3.97 -1.49 -17.71
N TYR A 3 3.71 -0.35 -17.05
CA TYR A 3 2.50 0.49 -17.16
C TYR A 3 1.14 -0.06 -16.67
N LEU A 4 1.10 -0.80 -15.55
CA LEU A 4 -0.20 -1.28 -15.06
C LEU A 4 -1.10 -0.15 -14.49
N TYR A 5 -0.56 0.90 -13.83
CA TYR A 5 -1.43 2.01 -13.39
C TYR A 5 -1.55 3.15 -14.40
N GLY A 6 -0.56 3.40 -15.26
CA GLY A 6 -0.59 4.52 -16.20
C GLY A 6 -1.85 4.59 -17.07
N GLY A 7 -2.40 3.45 -17.51
CA GLY A 7 -3.66 3.43 -18.25
C GLY A 7 -4.91 3.67 -17.39
N VAL A 8 -4.89 3.26 -16.13
CA VAL A 8 -6.07 3.29 -15.25
C VAL A 8 -6.17 4.60 -14.44
N LEU A 9 -5.05 5.24 -14.12
CA LEU A 9 -5.03 6.58 -13.52
C LEU A 9 -5.66 7.63 -14.44
N ILE A 10 -5.52 7.44 -15.76
CA ILE A 10 -6.21 8.25 -16.78
C ILE A 10 -7.72 8.02 -16.73
N LEU A 11 -8.15 6.77 -16.57
CA LEU A 11 -9.56 6.44 -16.41
C LEU A 11 -10.12 7.06 -15.13
N ILE A 12 -9.42 6.97 -13.99
CA ILE A 12 -9.85 7.58 -12.73
C ILE A 12 -10.08 9.08 -12.91
N LEU A 13 -9.15 9.82 -13.52
CA LEU A 13 -9.34 11.26 -13.79
C LEU A 13 -10.55 11.53 -14.71
N GLY A 14 -10.79 10.69 -15.71
CA GLY A 14 -11.97 10.80 -16.57
C GLY A 14 -13.28 10.52 -15.84
N PHE A 15 -13.29 9.52 -14.96
CA PHE A 15 -14.45 9.15 -14.16
C PHE A 15 -14.75 10.19 -13.08
N VAL A 16 -13.75 10.84 -12.47
CA VAL A 16 -13.99 11.94 -11.50
C VAL A 16 -14.74 13.09 -12.16
N VAL A 17 -14.33 13.48 -13.37
CA VAL A 17 -15.00 14.53 -14.14
C VAL A 17 -16.42 14.10 -14.55
N ALA A 18 -16.60 12.85 -15.00
CA ALA A 18 -17.90 12.35 -15.44
C ALA A 18 -18.90 12.08 -14.29
N ALA A 19 -18.44 11.54 -13.16
CA ALA A 19 -19.28 11.29 -11.99
C ALA A 19 -19.74 12.60 -11.34
N ALA A 20 -18.89 13.63 -11.31
CA ALA A 20 -19.27 14.93 -10.79
C ALA A 20 -20.36 15.62 -11.63
N GLU A 21 -20.44 15.35 -12.94
CA GLU A 21 -21.57 15.79 -13.78
C GLU A 21 -22.89 15.09 -13.42
N HIS A 22 -22.85 13.83 -12.97
CA HIS A 22 -24.04 13.04 -12.65
C HIS A 22 -24.55 13.26 -11.22
N HIS A 23 -23.67 13.52 -10.24
CA HIS A 23 -24.02 13.67 -8.82
C HIS A 23 -24.53 15.07 -8.42
N LEU A 24 -24.31 16.11 -9.24
CA LEU A 24 -24.81 17.46 -8.94
C LEU A 24 -26.34 17.64 -9.12
N ASN A 25 -27.06 16.61 -9.57
CA ASN A 25 -28.53 16.63 -9.60
C ASN A 25 -29.16 16.00 -8.33
N VAL A 26 -28.36 15.65 -7.32
CA VAL A 26 -28.84 15.12 -6.03
C VAL A 26 -28.18 15.90 -4.90
N THR A 27 -28.82 16.99 -4.50
CA THR A 27 -28.39 17.84 -3.39
C THR A 27 -28.66 17.15 -2.05
N SER A 28 -27.59 16.98 -1.28
CA SER A 28 -27.48 17.10 0.18
C SER A 28 -28.30 16.15 1.06
N GLU A 29 -27.63 15.19 1.69
CA GLU A 29 -27.69 15.02 3.15
C GLU A 29 -26.32 14.61 3.71
N LYS A 30 -25.91 15.38 4.73
CA LYS A 30 -24.67 15.36 5.49
C LYS A 30 -24.79 14.37 6.64
N SER A 31 -23.77 13.55 6.91
CA SER A 31 -23.51 12.98 8.25
C SER A 31 -22.07 12.48 8.38
N THR A 32 -21.25 13.28 9.06
CA THR A 32 -19.97 12.91 9.68
C THR A 32 -20.19 11.87 10.78
N GLU A 33 -19.41 10.78 10.79
CA GLU A 33 -19.15 10.02 12.00
C GLU A 33 -17.65 9.69 12.14
N THR A 34 -17.09 10.19 13.24
CA THR A 34 -15.72 9.98 13.72
C THR A 34 -15.64 8.61 14.38
N ILE A 35 -14.67 7.79 13.98
CA ILE A 35 -14.32 6.57 14.74
C ILE A 35 -12.90 6.74 15.29
N GLU A 36 -12.86 6.97 16.61
CA GLU A 36 -11.71 6.74 17.49
C GLU A 36 -11.40 5.23 17.53
N PHE A 37 -10.11 4.87 17.41
CA PHE A 37 -9.65 3.56 17.88
C PHE A 37 -8.45 3.76 18.82
N GLN A 38 -8.63 3.30 20.05
CA GLN A 38 -7.66 3.39 21.14
C GLN A 38 -6.70 2.19 21.12
N ALA A 39 -5.44 2.47 21.43
CA ALA A 39 -4.42 1.48 21.71
C ALA A 39 -4.35 1.19 23.23
N GLU A 40 -4.40 -0.08 23.64
CA GLU A 40 -3.75 -0.50 24.90
C GLU A 40 -3.40 -2.01 24.97
N LYS A 41 -2.10 -2.27 24.86
CA LYS A 41 -1.22 -3.13 25.68
C LYS A 41 -1.88 -4.15 26.67
N ASN A 42 -1.47 -5.43 26.59
CA ASN A 42 -0.69 -6.15 27.64
C ASN A 42 -0.62 -7.68 27.39
N ILE A 43 0.58 -8.24 27.59
CA ILE A 43 0.95 -9.67 27.62
C ILE A 43 0.93 -10.16 29.09
N PRO A 44 0.65 -11.45 29.37
CA PRO A 44 1.64 -12.33 30.03
C PRO A 44 1.68 -13.74 29.40
N LEU A 45 2.82 -14.26 28.94
CA LEU A 45 3.89 -15.00 29.64
C LEU A 45 3.53 -16.44 30.13
N ASN A 46 4.15 -17.43 29.46
CA ASN A 46 4.55 -18.81 29.82
C ASN A 46 3.52 -19.88 30.26
N ALA A 47 3.60 -21.07 29.60
CA ALA A 47 4.02 -22.35 30.22
C ALA A 47 3.95 -23.54 29.23
N ALA A 48 5.06 -24.31 29.11
CA ALA A 48 5.15 -25.78 28.87
C ALA A 48 6.62 -26.12 28.46
N GLU A 49 7.51 -26.47 29.40
CA GLU A 49 7.91 -27.85 29.78
C GLU A 49 8.62 -28.64 28.66
N THR A 50 9.96 -28.59 28.59
CA THR A 50 10.94 -29.58 29.07
C THR A 50 10.77 -31.02 28.56
N HIS A 51 11.73 -31.50 27.75
CA HIS A 51 12.16 -32.91 27.71
C HIS A 51 13.68 -32.94 27.52
N GLY A 52 14.36 -33.65 28.43
CA GLY A 52 15.80 -33.55 28.65
C GLY A 52 16.69 -34.40 27.75
N VAL A 53 17.97 -34.01 27.72
CA VAL A 53 19.10 -34.89 27.40
C VAL A 53 20.23 -34.60 28.41
N PRO A 54 20.94 -35.62 28.95
CA PRO A 54 21.84 -35.47 30.08
C PRO A 54 23.12 -34.68 29.77
N THR A 55 23.55 -33.93 30.77
CA THR A 55 24.79 -33.17 30.84
C THR A 55 25.98 -34.10 31.02
N GLU A 56 26.65 -34.50 29.94
CA GLU A 56 28.02 -34.99 29.99
C GLU A 56 28.64 -34.92 28.59
N PHE A 57 29.20 -33.76 28.22
CA PHE A 57 30.37 -33.59 27.33
C PHE A 57 30.68 -32.09 27.22
N LEU A 58 31.45 -31.58 28.18
CA LEU A 58 32.06 -30.25 28.09
C LEU A 58 33.27 -30.33 27.15
N ALA A 59 33.15 -29.77 25.95
CA ALA A 59 34.29 -29.39 25.13
C ALA A 59 33.96 -28.17 24.25
N ASN A 60 34.41 -26.99 24.72
CA ASN A 60 35.11 -25.97 23.96
C ASN A 60 34.58 -25.63 22.53
N THR A 61 33.81 -24.55 22.43
CA THR A 61 34.12 -23.33 21.64
C THR A 61 32.90 -22.41 21.71
N ASN A 62 33.04 -21.24 22.33
CA ASN A 62 32.04 -20.16 22.25
C ASN A 62 32.06 -19.58 20.81
N LYS A 63 31.45 -20.30 19.87
CA LYS A 63 30.70 -19.66 18.79
C LYS A 63 29.27 -19.64 19.27
N GLU A 64 28.76 -18.47 19.57
CA GLU A 64 27.33 -18.23 19.69
C GLU A 64 26.73 -18.64 18.33
N TYR A 65 26.19 -19.87 18.27
CA TYR A 65 25.44 -20.33 17.12
C TYR A 65 24.13 -19.57 17.14
N VAL A 66 24.16 -18.36 16.56
CA VAL A 66 22.94 -17.66 16.18
C VAL A 66 22.25 -18.62 15.21
N SER A 67 21.16 -19.24 15.65
CA SER A 67 20.38 -20.11 14.78
C SER A 67 20.01 -19.30 13.55
N PRO A 68 20.25 -19.81 12.33
CA PRO A 68 19.86 -19.09 11.12
C PRO A 68 18.37 -18.77 11.20
N LEU A 69 18.02 -17.51 10.91
CA LEU A 69 16.63 -17.08 10.85
C LEU A 69 15.91 -17.90 9.77
N THR A 70 14.68 -18.29 10.03
CA THR A 70 13.85 -18.93 9.01
C THR A 70 13.48 -17.96 7.90
N SER A 71 13.16 -18.46 6.70
CA SER A 71 12.70 -17.60 5.60
C SER A 71 11.47 -16.77 5.94
N GLU A 72 10.58 -17.29 6.78
CA GLU A 72 9.38 -16.61 7.25
C GLU A 72 9.73 -15.44 8.19
N GLN A 73 10.64 -15.66 9.13
CA GLN A 73 11.12 -14.60 10.04
C GLN A 73 11.86 -13.48 9.30
N ILE A 74 12.52 -13.79 8.18
CA ILE A 74 13.17 -12.78 7.34
C ILE A 74 12.12 -11.97 6.57
N LYS A 75 11.05 -12.61 6.09
CA LYS A 75 10.01 -11.96 5.26
C LYS A 75 9.06 -11.07 6.05
N GLU A 76 8.71 -11.46 7.28
CA GLU A 76 7.74 -10.79 8.14
C GLU A 76 7.95 -9.26 8.25
N PRO A 77 9.13 -8.73 8.61
CA PRO A 77 9.32 -7.29 8.72
C PRO A 77 9.22 -6.56 7.38
N TYR A 78 9.50 -7.23 6.26
CA TYR A 78 9.32 -6.63 4.94
C TYR A 78 7.84 -6.59 4.55
N LEU A 79 7.06 -7.63 4.89
CA LEU A 79 5.61 -7.64 4.66
C LEU A 79 4.95 -6.44 5.33
N GLU A 80 5.25 -6.18 6.61
CA GLU A 80 4.73 -5.01 7.33
C GLU A 80 5.11 -3.70 6.62
N GLN A 81 6.37 -3.56 6.19
CA GLN A 81 6.81 -2.37 5.45
C GLN A 81 6.13 -2.22 4.08
N PHE A 82 5.87 -3.32 3.38
CA PHE A 82 5.13 -3.31 2.12
C PHE A 82 3.65 -2.93 2.32
N GLU A 83 3.03 -3.36 3.41
CA GLU A 83 1.65 -2.97 3.75
C GLU A 83 1.56 -1.48 4.07
N VAL A 84 2.48 -0.96 4.89
CA VAL A 84 2.57 0.48 5.20
C VAL A 84 2.77 1.30 3.92
N LEU A 85 3.73 0.93 3.07
CA LEU A 85 3.98 1.61 1.79
C LEU A 85 2.72 1.69 0.91
N GLN A 86 1.90 0.64 0.91
CA GLN A 86 0.67 0.60 0.12
C GLN A 86 -0.47 1.41 0.74
N ALA A 87 -0.55 1.45 2.07
CA ALA A 87 -1.52 2.26 2.80
C ALA A 87 -1.24 3.76 2.60
N ASP A 88 0.01 4.19 2.82
CA ASP A 88 0.46 5.56 2.54
C ASP A 88 0.18 5.92 1.07
N ALA A 89 0.48 4.95 0.21
CA ALA A 89 0.08 4.87 -1.18
C ALA A 89 -1.35 5.33 -1.49
N LEU A 90 -2.27 4.60 -0.89
CA LEU A 90 -3.70 4.77 -1.08
C LEU A 90 -4.17 6.11 -0.52
N GLU A 91 -3.64 6.53 0.62
CA GLU A 91 -3.99 7.81 1.25
C GLU A 91 -3.60 9.00 0.35
N GLU A 92 -2.38 8.98 -0.19
CA GLU A 92 -1.91 10.05 -1.08
C GLU A 92 -2.74 10.13 -2.38
N ILE A 93 -3.07 8.97 -2.99
CA ILE A 93 -3.92 8.95 -4.18
C ILE A 93 -5.33 9.45 -3.87
N SER A 94 -5.90 9.03 -2.73
CA SER A 94 -7.24 9.44 -2.29
C SER A 94 -7.30 10.95 -2.03
N SER A 95 -6.27 11.50 -1.38
CA SER A 95 -6.13 12.95 -1.17
C SER A 95 -6.06 13.71 -2.50
N LEU A 96 -5.31 13.21 -3.47
CA LEU A 96 -5.23 13.82 -4.80
C LEU A 96 -6.58 13.78 -5.54
N ILE A 97 -7.32 12.68 -5.45
CA ILE A 97 -8.68 12.57 -6.02
C ILE A 97 -9.62 13.59 -5.39
N LYS A 98 -9.54 13.78 -4.07
CA LYS A 98 -10.33 14.81 -3.36
C LYS A 98 -10.03 16.22 -3.86
N ILE A 99 -8.74 16.55 -4.05
CA ILE A 99 -8.34 17.84 -4.62
C ILE A 99 -8.89 18.02 -6.04
N VAL A 100 -8.84 16.98 -6.88
CA VAL A 100 -9.40 17.01 -8.24
C VAL A 100 -10.90 17.29 -8.21
N TYR A 101 -11.62 16.65 -7.28
CA TYR A 101 -13.05 16.86 -7.09
C TYR A 101 -13.36 18.29 -6.62
N GLU A 102 -12.65 18.80 -5.62
CA GLU A 102 -12.83 20.17 -5.11
C GLU A 102 -12.58 21.23 -6.19
N ASP A 103 -11.54 21.05 -7.01
CA ASP A 103 -11.24 21.93 -8.16
C ASP A 103 -12.35 21.87 -9.22
N TYR A 104 -12.89 20.68 -9.50
CA TYR A 104 -14.07 20.55 -10.37
C TYR A 104 -15.28 21.33 -9.82
N VAL A 105 -15.63 21.13 -8.55
CA VAL A 105 -16.78 21.79 -7.92
C VAL A 105 -16.60 23.31 -7.96
N THR A 106 -15.42 23.80 -7.59
CA THR A 106 -15.08 25.23 -7.62
C THR A 106 -15.24 25.81 -9.03
N LYS A 107 -14.74 25.12 -10.04
CA LYS A 107 -14.89 25.56 -11.44
C LYS A 107 -16.34 25.62 -11.87
N LYS A 108 -17.13 24.63 -11.45
CA LYS A 108 -18.56 24.58 -11.76
C LYS A 108 -19.32 25.72 -11.09
N GLU A 109 -19.04 26.01 -9.82
CA GLU A 109 -19.63 27.12 -9.07
C GLU A 109 -19.29 28.50 -9.66
N ASN A 110 -18.10 28.63 -10.26
CA ASN A 110 -17.62 29.85 -10.91
C ASN A 110 -18.03 29.97 -12.39
N ASP A 111 -18.85 29.07 -12.92
CA ASP A 111 -19.21 28.98 -14.34
C ASP A 111 -17.98 28.88 -15.28
N GLU A 112 -16.86 28.33 -14.79
CA GLU A 112 -15.67 28.07 -15.60
C GLU A 112 -15.89 26.84 -16.50
N PRO A 113 -15.34 26.84 -17.73
CA PRO A 113 -15.43 25.69 -18.61
C PRO A 113 -14.67 24.49 -18.03
N ILE A 114 -15.40 23.42 -17.74
CA ILE A 114 -14.83 22.13 -17.35
C ILE A 114 -14.15 21.50 -18.57
N SER A 115 -12.84 21.25 -18.47
CA SER A 115 -12.05 20.64 -19.54
C SER A 115 -11.31 19.41 -19.03
N TYR A 116 -11.60 18.24 -19.63
CA TYR A 116 -10.86 17.01 -19.34
C TYR A 116 -9.34 17.18 -19.53
N LEU A 117 -8.92 17.91 -20.57
CA LEU A 117 -7.50 18.15 -20.85
C LEU A 117 -6.82 18.97 -19.75
N TYR A 118 -7.56 19.89 -19.11
CA TYR A 118 -7.05 20.64 -17.96
C TYR A 118 -6.76 19.69 -16.79
N PHE A 119 -7.70 18.84 -16.40
CA PHE A 119 -7.51 17.90 -15.29
C PHE A 119 -6.39 16.89 -15.58
N TYR A 120 -6.35 16.34 -16.79
CA TYR A 120 -5.25 15.48 -17.21
C TYR A 120 -3.90 16.20 -17.08
N ARG A 121 -3.76 17.40 -17.64
CA ARG A 121 -2.49 18.14 -17.61
C ARG A 121 -2.02 18.47 -16.19
N ASN A 122 -2.94 18.80 -15.28
CA ASN A 122 -2.59 19.27 -13.94
C ASN A 122 -2.40 18.15 -12.91
N TYR A 123 -3.12 17.04 -13.07
CA TYR A 123 -3.18 15.99 -12.05
C TYR A 123 -2.53 14.66 -12.48
N TYR A 124 -2.54 14.33 -13.77
CA TYR A 124 -1.88 13.11 -14.26
C TYR A 124 -0.37 13.06 -13.94
N PRO A 125 0.42 14.14 -14.10
CA PRO A 125 1.84 14.10 -13.74
C PRO A 125 2.06 13.78 -12.25
N LYS A 126 1.19 14.27 -11.37
CA LYS A 126 1.26 14.02 -9.93
C LYS A 126 0.96 12.56 -9.60
N LEU A 127 -0.12 12.00 -10.18
CA LEU A 127 -0.45 10.58 -10.04
C LEU A 127 0.66 9.68 -10.58
N LYS A 128 1.25 10.03 -11.72
CA LYS A 128 2.37 9.28 -12.33
C LYS A 128 3.61 9.32 -11.44
N GLN A 129 3.94 10.47 -10.89
CA GLN A 129 5.08 10.61 -9.98
C GLN A 129 4.89 9.76 -8.72
N LEU A 130 3.67 9.76 -8.15
CA LEU A 130 3.34 8.94 -7.01
C LEU A 130 3.48 7.43 -7.32
N GLU A 131 2.95 6.98 -8.46
CA GLU A 131 3.16 5.60 -8.95
C GLU A 131 4.65 5.25 -9.05
N GLU A 132 5.45 6.13 -9.64
CA GLU A 132 6.89 5.91 -9.81
C GLU A 132 7.60 5.79 -8.47
N GLN A 133 7.28 6.66 -7.51
CA GLN A 133 7.85 6.63 -6.16
C GLN A 133 7.53 5.33 -5.43
N ILE A 134 6.27 4.87 -5.45
CA ILE A 134 5.85 3.61 -4.83
C ILE A 134 6.59 2.43 -5.46
N ASN A 135 6.65 2.37 -6.79
CA ASN A 135 7.31 1.29 -7.50
C ASN A 135 8.82 1.25 -7.20
N LEU A 136 9.46 2.42 -7.07
CA LEU A 136 10.87 2.52 -6.68
C LEU A 136 11.07 2.00 -5.26
N SER A 137 10.30 2.51 -4.30
CA SER A 137 10.37 2.07 -2.90
C SER A 137 10.13 0.56 -2.77
N PHE A 138 9.09 0.04 -3.44
CA PHE A 138 8.82 -1.39 -3.49
C PHE A 138 10.02 -2.17 -4.06
N THR A 139 10.54 -1.73 -5.20
CA THR A 139 11.66 -2.41 -5.87
C THR A 139 12.90 -2.46 -4.98
N ASP A 140 13.20 -1.38 -4.26
CA ASP A 140 14.36 -1.30 -3.40
C ASP A 140 14.20 -2.19 -2.15
N MET A 141 13.04 -2.17 -1.49
CA MET A 141 12.74 -3.08 -0.38
C MET A 141 12.76 -4.55 -0.81
N TYR A 142 12.22 -4.85 -1.99
CA TYR A 142 12.19 -6.21 -2.53
C TYR A 142 13.61 -6.74 -2.81
N LYS A 143 14.50 -5.90 -3.36
CA LYS A 143 15.92 -6.27 -3.54
C LYS A 143 16.63 -6.51 -2.21
N GLN A 144 16.33 -5.69 -1.19
CA GLN A 144 16.93 -5.88 0.14
C GLN A 144 16.50 -7.21 0.75
N LEU A 145 15.21 -7.56 0.63
CA LEU A 145 14.70 -8.87 1.04
C LEU A 145 15.41 -10.03 0.29
N GLU A 146 15.54 -9.95 -1.03
CA GLU A 146 16.26 -10.97 -1.81
C GLU A 146 17.69 -11.14 -1.32
N GLN A 147 18.40 -10.04 -1.07
CA GLN A 147 19.77 -10.05 -0.56
C GLN A 147 19.85 -10.68 0.84
N GLU A 148 18.90 -10.39 1.71
CA GLU A 148 18.86 -10.95 3.06
C GLU A 148 18.54 -12.44 3.07
N LEU A 149 17.61 -12.88 2.22
CA LEU A 149 17.33 -14.30 2.00
C LEU A 149 18.58 -15.05 1.51
N ILE A 150 19.29 -14.50 0.51
CA ILE A 150 20.54 -15.09 0.00
C ILE A 150 21.60 -15.15 1.09
N LYS A 151 21.76 -14.09 1.88
CA LYS A 151 22.73 -14.03 2.99
C LYS A 151 22.48 -15.11 4.04
N GLN A 152 21.21 -15.49 4.25
CA GLN A 152 20.80 -16.54 5.19
C GLN A 152 20.74 -17.94 4.53
N GLY A 153 21.18 -18.08 3.28
CA GLY A 153 21.27 -19.35 2.57
C GLY A 153 19.99 -19.79 1.87
N TYR A 154 19.00 -18.91 1.72
CA TYR A 154 17.77 -19.16 0.97
C TYR A 154 17.88 -18.68 -0.48
N SER A 155 17.04 -19.23 -1.36
CA SER A 155 16.85 -18.71 -2.72
C SER A 155 16.07 -17.40 -2.69
N ALA A 156 16.45 -16.44 -3.54
CA ALA A 156 15.70 -15.20 -3.78
C ALA A 156 14.25 -15.47 -4.23
N GLU A 157 13.98 -16.61 -4.86
CA GLU A 157 12.63 -17.00 -5.28
C GLU A 157 11.64 -17.09 -4.12
N LYS A 158 12.12 -17.25 -2.88
CA LYS A 158 11.25 -17.22 -1.69
C LYS A 158 10.60 -15.85 -1.46
N ALA A 159 11.08 -14.78 -2.10
CA ALA A 159 10.45 -13.47 -2.09
C ALA A 159 9.27 -13.33 -3.06
N LEU A 160 9.13 -14.24 -4.05
CA LEU A 160 8.09 -14.14 -5.09
C LEU A 160 6.66 -13.93 -4.55
N PRO A 161 6.21 -14.64 -3.50
CA PRO A 161 4.86 -14.44 -2.97
C PRO A 161 4.58 -13.01 -2.52
N ILE A 162 5.60 -12.30 -2.02
CA ILE A 162 5.46 -10.90 -1.58
C ILE A 162 5.22 -9.98 -2.77
N LYS A 163 5.91 -10.24 -3.89
CA LYS A 163 5.68 -9.50 -5.14
C LYS A 163 4.29 -9.75 -5.71
N GLU A 164 3.82 -10.98 -5.65
CA GLU A 164 2.47 -11.34 -6.08
C GLU A 164 1.40 -10.66 -5.21
N GLN A 165 1.59 -10.69 -3.88
CA GLN A 165 0.70 -10.02 -2.93
C GLN A 165 0.67 -8.50 -3.15
N PHE A 166 1.82 -7.88 -3.40
CA PHE A 166 1.90 -6.46 -3.72
C PHE A 166 1.12 -6.11 -5.00
N GLU A 167 1.35 -6.84 -6.09
CA GLU A 167 0.62 -6.62 -7.36
C GLU A 167 -0.88 -6.88 -7.23
N GLN A 168 -1.29 -7.81 -6.35
CA GLN A 168 -2.69 -8.08 -6.08
C GLN A 168 -3.34 -6.94 -5.28
N THR A 169 -2.72 -6.53 -4.18
CA THR A 169 -3.19 -5.43 -3.32
C THR A 169 -3.31 -4.12 -4.11
N LYS A 170 -2.32 -3.84 -4.96
CA LYS A 170 -2.35 -2.77 -5.97
C LYS A 170 -3.61 -2.76 -6.84
N LYS A 171 -4.06 -3.93 -7.31
CA LYS A 171 -5.28 -4.06 -8.11
C LYS A 171 -6.53 -3.86 -7.26
N ASP A 172 -6.51 -4.28 -6.01
CA ASP A 172 -7.67 -4.16 -5.12
C ASP A 172 -7.86 -2.70 -4.68
N HIS A 173 -6.79 -1.99 -4.32
CA HIS A 173 -6.82 -0.54 -4.09
C HIS A 173 -7.33 0.22 -5.32
N LEU A 174 -6.92 -0.21 -6.52
CA LEU A 174 -7.41 0.40 -7.75
C LEU A 174 -8.93 0.23 -7.92
N LYS A 175 -9.49 -0.93 -7.56
CA LYS A 175 -10.94 -1.15 -7.57
C LYS A 175 -11.64 -0.27 -6.54
N GLU A 176 -11.06 -0.13 -5.35
CA GLU A 176 -11.58 0.73 -4.29
C GLU A 176 -11.64 2.19 -4.72
N LEU A 177 -10.56 2.71 -5.30
CA LEU A 177 -10.50 4.06 -5.85
C LEU A 177 -11.54 4.27 -6.97
N MET A 178 -11.67 3.30 -7.87
CA MET A 178 -12.71 3.35 -8.89
C MET A 178 -14.12 3.38 -8.27
N ALA A 179 -14.37 2.57 -7.25
CA ALA A 179 -15.65 2.55 -6.55
C ALA A 179 -15.95 3.87 -5.85
N LEU A 180 -14.96 4.50 -5.21
CA LEU A 180 -15.08 5.81 -4.58
C LEU A 180 -15.49 6.89 -5.60
N VAL A 181 -14.95 6.81 -6.82
CA VAL A 181 -15.29 7.75 -7.89
C VAL A 181 -16.63 7.43 -8.54
N THR A 182 -17.03 6.15 -8.66
CA THR A 182 -18.27 5.77 -9.37
C THR A 182 -19.52 5.70 -8.49
N ASN A 183 -19.39 5.35 -7.20
CA ASN A 183 -20.52 5.19 -6.28
C ASN A 183 -20.77 6.43 -5.42
N GLY A 184 -19.87 7.42 -5.47
CA GLY A 184 -20.05 8.74 -4.88
C GLY A 184 -19.58 8.87 -3.43
N PHE A 185 -18.98 10.03 -3.16
CA PHE A 185 -19.14 10.77 -1.91
C PHE A 185 -20.59 11.23 -1.75
#